data_AF-A0A0K1PNU3-F1
#
_entry.id   AF-A0A0K1PNU3-F1
#
_cell.length_a   1.000
_cell.length_b   1.000
_cell.length_c   1.000
_cell.angle_alpha   90.00
_cell.angle_beta   90.00
_cell.angle_gamma   90.00
#
_symmetry.space_group_name_H-M   'P 1'
#
loop_
_entity.id
_entity.type
_entity.pdbx_description
1 polymer ?
#
loop_
_entity_poly.entity_id
_entity_poly.type
_entity_poly.pdbx_seq_one_letter_code
_entity_poly.pdbx_strand_id
1 'polypeptide(L)'
;MIWETWKKGFDAWENATAKYLEGWLKSPLLLTPGGLMLGGAMKAKATYDKALSQWVGALGVATKRDQERTLHALNQIESRLLDLEERLDAARNHQQNGAA
;
A
#
# COMPACT_ATOMS: atom_id res chain seq x y z
N MET A 1 41.88 -24.08 13.17
CA MET A 1 41.93 -24.08 14.65
C MET A 1 41.10 -22.93 15.23
N ILE A 2 41.49 -21.65 15.09
CA ILE A 2 40.71 -20.50 15.62
C ILE A 2 39.32 -20.36 15.00
N TRP A 3 39.20 -20.55 13.68
CA TRP A 3 37.92 -20.50 12.97
C TRP A 3 36.92 -21.56 13.45
N GLU A 4 37.38 -22.80 13.66
CA GLU A 4 36.54 -23.90 14.14
C GLU A 4 36.01 -23.66 15.55
N THR A 5 36.85 -23.12 16.44
CA THR A 5 36.43 -22.78 17.81
C THR A 5 35.43 -21.64 17.83
N TRP A 6 35.63 -20.60 17.01
CA TRP A 6 34.68 -19.51 16.86
C TRP A 6 33.35 -20.01 16.29
N LYS A 7 33.40 -20.82 15.23
CA LYS A 7 32.22 -21.37 14.57
C LYS A 7 31.39 -22.24 15.52
N LYS A 8 32.04 -23.10 16.32
CA LYS A 8 31.35 -23.90 17.34
C LYS A 8 30.67 -23.06 18.42
N GLY A 9 31.29 -21.93 18.83
CA GLY A 9 30.69 -20.99 19.76
C GLY A 9 29.51 -20.23 19.14
N PHE A 10 29.64 -19.82 17.88
CA PHE A 10 28.57 -19.21 17.10
C PHE A 10 27.40 -20.16 16.93
N ASP A 11 27.62 -21.41 16.51
CA ASP A 11 26.59 -22.42 16.32
C ASP A 11 25.84 -22.71 17.64
N ALA A 12 26.55 -22.73 18.77
CA ALA A 12 25.93 -22.91 20.08
C ALA A 12 25.05 -21.71 20.49
N TRP A 13 25.52 -20.49 20.23
CA TRP A 13 24.75 -19.26 20.44
C TRP A 13 23.54 -19.19 19.53
N GLU A 14 23.71 -19.43 18.23
CA GLU A 14 22.65 -19.44 17.22
C GLU A 14 21.57 -20.45 17.61
N ASN A 15 21.94 -21.67 17.98
CA ASN A 15 20.97 -22.68 18.42
C ASN A 15 20.21 -22.28 19.69
N ALA A 16 20.87 -21.63 20.65
CA ALA A 16 20.22 -21.17 21.88
C ALA A 16 19.26 -20.00 21.61
N THR A 17 19.72 -19.02 20.82
CA THR A 17 18.94 -17.85 20.43
C THR A 17 17.78 -18.23 19.52
N ALA A 18 17.97 -19.15 18.58
CA ALA A 18 16.93 -19.65 17.70
C ALA A 18 15.81 -20.34 18.49
N LYS A 19 16.15 -21.23 19.44
CA LYS A 19 15.14 -21.88 20.31
C LYS A 19 14.35 -20.88 21.14
N TYR A 20 15.01 -19.84 21.65
CA TYR A 20 14.36 -18.79 22.43
C TYR A 20 13.44 -17.92 21.55
N LEU A 21 13.92 -17.46 20.39
CA LEU A 21 13.13 -16.69 19.43
C LEU A 21 11.97 -17.50 18.87
N GLU A 22 12.16 -18.79 18.60
CA GLU A 22 11.12 -19.68 18.09
C GLU A 22 10.02 -19.86 19.14
N GLY A 23 10.36 -20.01 20.42
CA GLY A 23 9.38 -20.03 21.51
C GLY A 23 8.59 -18.72 21.63
N TRP A 24 9.25 -17.57 21.44
CA TRP A 24 8.61 -16.26 21.53
C TRP A 24 7.73 -15.94 20.32
N LEU A 25 8.22 -16.26 19.11
CA LEU A 25 7.51 -16.09 17.83
C LEU A 25 6.43 -17.13 17.60
N LYS A 26 6.42 -18.26 18.31
CA LYS A 26 5.33 -19.25 18.22
C LYS A 26 4.38 -19.19 19.42
N SER A 27 4.65 -18.36 20.43
CA SER A 27 3.79 -18.23 21.60
C SER A 27 2.49 -17.50 21.24
N PRO A 28 1.33 -18.19 21.27
CA PRO A 28 0.04 -17.57 20.97
C PRO A 28 -0.35 -16.52 22.00
N LEU A 29 0.21 -16.61 23.22
CA LEU A 29 -0.02 -15.69 24.34
C LEU A 29 0.61 -14.30 24.15
N LEU A 30 1.61 -14.17 23.26
CA LEU A 30 2.22 -12.88 22.93
C LEU A 30 1.75 -12.37 21.56
N LEU A 31 1.70 -13.25 20.56
CA LEU A 31 1.31 -12.87 19.21
C LEU A 31 -0.16 -12.46 19.11
N THR A 32 -1.05 -13.13 19.83
CA THR A 32 -2.50 -12.83 19.72
C THR A 32 -2.83 -11.50 20.40
N PRO A 33 -2.45 -11.24 21.67
CA PRO A 33 -2.72 -9.94 22.29
C PRO A 33 -1.90 -8.81 21.64
N GLY A 34 -0.66 -9.07 21.24
CA GLY A 34 0.19 -8.09 20.55
C GLY A 34 -0.36 -7.71 19.17
N GLY A 35 -0.84 -8.69 18.41
CA GLY A 35 -1.50 -8.44 17.11
C GLY A 35 -2.81 -7.68 17.26
N LEU A 36 -3.60 -7.96 18.29
CA LEU A 36 -4.83 -7.20 18.60
C LEU A 36 -4.53 -5.76 19.02
N MET A 37 -3.53 -5.56 19.88
CA MET A 37 -3.09 -4.21 20.26
C MET A 37 -2.55 -3.43 19.08
N LEU A 38 -1.67 -4.02 18.26
CA LEU A 38 -1.14 -3.39 17.05
C LEU A 38 -2.28 -3.06 16.07
N GLY A 39 -3.21 -4.00 15.86
CA GLY A 39 -4.37 -3.79 15.01
C GLY A 39 -5.27 -2.66 15.51
N GLY A 40 -5.49 -2.59 16.83
CA GLY A 40 -6.22 -1.49 17.47
C GLY A 40 -5.50 -0.15 17.30
N ALA A 41 -4.19 -0.10 17.57
CA ALA A 41 -3.36 1.08 17.42
C ALA A 41 -3.32 1.57 15.96
N MET A 42 -3.19 0.67 14.99
CA MET A 42 -3.20 1.01 13.57
C MET A 42 -4.56 1.53 13.11
N LYS A 43 -5.67 0.96 13.60
CA LYS A 43 -7.02 1.51 13.34
C LYS A 43 -7.18 2.90 13.94
N ALA A 44 -6.75 3.10 15.19
CA ALA A 44 -6.80 4.40 15.85
C ALA A 44 -5.95 5.44 15.10
N LYS A 45 -4.73 5.08 14.69
CA LYS A 45 -3.88 5.92 13.84
C LYS A 45 -4.57 6.26 12.52
N ALA A 46 -5.14 5.28 11.82
CA ALA A 46 -5.81 5.52 10.56
C ALA A 46 -7.01 6.48 10.71
N THR A 47 -7.77 6.37 11.80
CA THR A 47 -8.86 7.32 12.10
C THR A 47 -8.34 8.71 12.40
N TYR A 48 -7.22 8.82 13.13
CA TYR A 48 -6.58 10.08 13.44
C TYR A 48 -6.05 10.77 12.18
N ASP A 49 -5.31 10.06 11.34
CA ASP A 49 -4.78 10.56 10.07
C ASP A 49 -5.91 11.06 9.15
N LYS A 50 -7.06 10.35 9.14
CA LYS A 50 -8.25 10.77 8.40
C LYS A 50 -8.86 12.06 8.94
N ALA A 51 -9.01 12.17 10.26
CA ALA A 51 -9.56 13.38 10.90
C ALA A 51 -8.64 14.59 10.69
N LEU A 52 -7.32 14.39 10.82
CA LEU A 52 -6.32 15.42 10.57
C LEU A 52 -6.37 15.87 9.11
N SER A 53 -6.44 14.93 8.16
CA SER A 53 -6.56 15.26 6.73
C SER A 53 -7.83 16.05 6.43
N GLN A 54 -8.96 15.70 7.05
CA GLN A 54 -10.21 16.45 6.90
C GLN A 54 -10.12 17.85 7.48
N TRP A 55 -9.48 18.00 8.65
CA TRP A 55 -9.30 19.31 9.28
C TRP A 55 -8.37 20.22 8.48
N VAL A 56 -7.22 19.68 8.03
CA VAL A 56 -6.27 20.37 7.15
C VAL A 56 -6.93 20.74 5.82
N GLY A 57 -7.75 19.84 5.26
CA GLY A 57 -8.55 20.12 4.07
C GLY A 57 -9.61 21.21 4.30
N ALA A 58 -10.25 21.25 5.47
CA ALA A 58 -11.20 22.30 5.83
C ALA A 58 -10.53 23.67 5.99
N LEU A 59 -9.25 23.71 6.33
CA LEU A 59 -8.41 24.91 6.32
C LEU A 59 -7.95 25.32 4.90
N GLY A 60 -8.37 24.59 3.86
CA GLY A 60 -8.07 24.91 2.47
C GLY A 60 -6.69 24.45 2.00
N VAL A 61 -5.98 23.65 2.79
CA VAL A 61 -4.67 23.11 2.39
C VAL A 61 -4.90 21.84 1.58
N ALA A 62 -4.33 21.80 0.37
CA ALA A 62 -4.42 20.64 -0.51
C ALA A 62 -3.77 19.41 0.16
N THR A 63 -4.57 18.36 0.37
CA THR A 63 -4.08 17.12 0.99
C THR A 63 -3.61 16.11 -0.06
N LYS A 64 -2.76 15.17 0.33
CA LYS A 64 -2.35 14.05 -0.55
C LYS A 64 -3.56 13.28 -1.10
N ARG A 65 -4.62 13.11 -0.30
CA ARG A 65 -5.86 12.43 -0.72
C ARG A 65 -6.60 13.22 -1.81
N ASP A 66 -6.56 14.55 -1.75
CA ASP A 66 -7.12 15.39 -2.81
C ASP A 66 -6.31 15.33 -4.10
N GLN A 67 -4.98 15.20 -3.99
CA GLN A 67 -4.10 14.97 -5.15
C GLN A 67 -4.42 13.64 -5.83
N GLU A 68 -4.54 12.56 -5.07
CA GLU A 68 -4.89 11.22 -5.60
C GLU A 68 -6.26 11.21 -6.28
N ARG A 69 -7.27 11.89 -5.70
CA ARG A 69 -8.60 12.02 -6.30
C ARG A 69 -8.56 12.82 -7.61
N THR A 70 -7.81 13.92 -7.62
CA THR A 70 -7.64 14.75 -8.82
C THR A 70 -6.92 13.98 -9.92
N LEU A 71 -5.87 13.24 -9.58
CA LEU A 71 -5.14 12.39 -10.53
C LEU A 71 -6.04 11.30 -11.13
N HIS A 72 -6.87 10.66 -10.30
CA HIS A 72 -7.81 9.65 -10.76
C HIS A 72 -8.86 10.24 -11.72
N ALA A 73 -9.41 11.42 -11.39
CA ALA A 73 -10.35 12.11 -12.26
C ALA A 73 -9.72 12.51 -13.60
N LEU A 74 -8.46 12.97 -13.58
CA LEU A 74 -7.72 13.35 -14.78
C LEU A 74 -7.54 12.16 -15.73
N ASN A 75 -7.12 11.01 -15.19
CA ASN A 75 -6.97 9.78 -15.96
C ASN A 75 -8.33 9.31 -16.54
N GLN A 76 -9.42 9.46 -15.78
CA GLN A 76 -10.74 9.10 -16.29
C GLN A 76 -11.22 10.04 -17.41
N ILE A 77 -10.85 11.32 -17.38
CA ILE A 77 -11.14 12.26 -18.47
C ILE A 77 -10.32 11.89 -19.71
N GLU A 78 -9.03 11.61 -19.55
CA GLU A 78 -8.14 11.18 -20.63
C GLU A 78 -8.69 9.93 -21.33
N SER A 79 -9.09 8.91 -20.57
CA SER A 79 -9.68 7.69 -21.13
C SER A 79 -10.97 7.96 -21.92
N ARG A 80 -11.81 8.89 -21.46
CA ARG A 80 -13.04 9.26 -22.17
C ARG A 80 -12.75 10.06 -23.45
N LEU A 81 -11.72 10.90 -23.43
CA LEU A 81 -11.29 11.63 -24.63
C LEU A 81 -10.82 10.65 -25.71
N LEU A 82 -10.01 9.66 -25.33
CA LEU A 82 -9.53 8.64 -26.26
C LEU A 82 -10.69 7.84 -26.89
N ASP A 83 -11.69 7.43 -26.10
CA ASP A 83 -12.88 6.74 -26.63
C ASP A 83 -13.70 7.64 -27.58
N LEU A 84 -13.80 8.94 -27.30
CA LEU A 84 -14.46 9.89 -28.20
C LEU A 84 -13.69 10.10 -29.50
N GLU A 85 -12.36 10.19 -29.43
CA GLU A 85 -11.49 10.27 -30.60
C GLU A 85 -11.66 9.03 -31.49
N GLU A 86 -11.61 7.83 -30.91
CA GLU A 86 -11.80 6.57 -31.64
C GLU A 86 -13.18 6.50 -32.33
N ARG A 87 -14.24 6.92 -31.63
CA ARG A 87 -15.61 6.98 -32.20
C ARG A 87 -15.72 7.99 -33.33
N LEU A 88 -15.05 9.13 -33.22
CA LEU A 88 -15.08 10.18 -34.23
C LEU A 88 -14.38 9.72 -35.51
N ASP A 89 -13.24 9.06 -35.37
CA ASP A 89 -12.51 8.46 -36.49
C ASP A 89 -13.33 7.34 -37.15
N ALA A 90 -13.97 6.47 -36.36
CA ALA A 90 -14.87 5.45 -36.88
C ALA A 90 -16.03 6.06 -37.68
N ALA A 91 -16.72 7.07 -37.14
CA ALA A 91 -17.83 7.75 -37.81
C ALA A 91 -17.38 8.42 -39.12
N ARG A 92 -16.20 9.05 -39.12
CA ARG A 92 -15.60 9.68 -40.30
C ARG A 92 -15.28 8.65 -41.39
N ASN A 93 -14.70 7.52 -41.03
CA ASN A 93 -14.40 6.42 -41.95
C ASN A 93 -15.69 5.82 -42.55
N HIS A 94 -16.75 5.68 -41.75
CA HIS A 94 -18.06 5.24 -42.24
C HIS A 94 -18.68 6.20 -43.26
N GLN A 95 -18.59 7.52 -43.04
CA GLN A 95 -19.07 8.51 -44.02
C GLN A 95 -18.28 8.48 -45.33
N GLN A 96 -16.96 8.26 -45.27
CA GLN A 96 -16.14 8.14 -46.48
C GLN A 96 -16.48 6.88 -47.29
N ASN A 97 -16.71 5.75 -46.61
CA ASN A 97 -17.07 4.49 -47.27
C ASN A 97 -18.52 4.46 -47.79
N GLY A 98 -19.43 5.28 -47.24
CA GLY A 98 -20.80 5.41 -47.74
C GLY A 98 -20.97 6.41 -48.90
N ALA A 99 -19.94 7.19 -49.22
CA ALA A 99 -19.92 8.17 -50.31
C ALA A 99 -19.16 7.68 -51.57
N ALA A 100 -18.57 6.48 -51.51
CA ALA A 100 -17.92 5.77 -52.62
C ALA A 100 -18.83 4.66 -53.14
#